data_AF-A0A820YPD1-F1
#
_entry.id   AF-A0A820YPD1-F1
#
_cell.length_a   1.000
_cell.length_b   1.000
_cell.length_c   1.000
_cell.angle_alpha   90.00
_cell.angle_beta   90.00
_cell.angle_gamma   90.00
#
_symmetry.space_group_name_H-M   'P 1'
#
loop_
_entity.id
_entity.type
_entity.pdbx_description
1 polymer ?
#
loop_
_entity_poly.entity_id
_entity_poly.type
_entity_poly.pdbx_seq_one_letter_code
_entity_poly.pdbx_strand_id
1 'polypeptide(L)'
;LCLMSGEIIQMSAQMNLIFEPEDLEQASPATVSRCGMIYMDPNQLGWRVFKDSYIQYELPVSLPKEARELINDLFEWMVDPCLEYLRAHCKFQLSTSPIHLTFSLMRLYTCLMDEIAGSGTTGPDGKAYAELNANTVSRKNKINK
;
A
#
# COMPACT_ATOMS: atom_id res chain seq x y z
N LEU A 1 16.33 30.04 -4.66
CA LEU A 1 15.65 30.17 -3.36
C LEU A 1 16.20 31.40 -2.68
N CYS A 2 15.37 32.38 -2.32
CA CYS A 2 15.83 33.55 -1.58
C CYS A 2 15.46 33.37 -0.10
N LEU A 3 16.43 33.47 0.79
CA LEU A 3 16.20 33.44 2.23
C LEU A 3 15.74 34.82 2.72
N MET A 4 15.13 34.88 3.91
CA MET A 4 14.77 36.17 4.56
C MET A 4 15.98 37.07 4.82
N SER A 5 17.19 36.50 4.83
CA SER A 5 18.47 37.21 4.88
C SER A 5 18.85 37.91 3.56
N GLY A 6 18.15 37.61 2.46
CA GLY A 6 18.46 38.11 1.10
C GLY A 6 19.44 37.23 0.33
N GLU A 7 19.98 36.17 0.93
CA GLU A 7 20.87 35.23 0.26
C GLU A 7 20.14 34.39 -0.79
N ILE A 8 20.78 34.18 -1.93
CA ILE A 8 20.24 33.39 -3.04
C ILE A 8 20.94 32.05 -3.08
N ILE A 9 20.20 30.99 -2.76
CA ILE A 9 20.65 29.61 -2.94
C ILE A 9 20.12 29.12 -4.29
N GLN A 10 21.04 28.87 -5.22
CA GLN A 10 20.73 28.29 -6.52
C GLN A 10 20.62 26.78 -6.40
N MET A 11 19.59 26.19 -7.01
CA MET A 11 19.51 24.73 -7.13
C MET A 11 20.54 24.23 -8.15
N SER A 12 21.25 23.15 -7.79
CA SER A 12 22.12 22.46 -8.73
C SER A 12 21.29 21.71 -9.78
N ALA A 13 21.87 21.48 -10.97
CA ALA A 13 21.21 20.74 -12.05
C ALA A 13 20.93 19.26 -11.72
N GLN A 14 21.49 18.73 -10.63
CA GLN A 14 21.27 17.37 -10.16
C GLN A 14 20.11 17.26 -9.15
N MET A 15 19.57 18.39 -8.67
CA MET A 15 18.52 18.41 -7.66
C MET A 15 17.13 18.37 -8.32
N ASN A 16 16.31 17.39 -7.95
CA ASN A 16 14.91 17.27 -8.36
C ASN A 16 13.99 17.51 -7.17
N LEU A 17 12.90 18.27 -7.37
CA LEU A 17 11.82 18.41 -6.40
C LEU A 17 10.55 17.81 -7.00
N ILE A 18 9.85 17.00 -6.21
CA ILE A 18 8.59 16.38 -6.56
C ILE A 18 7.60 16.74 -5.46
N PHE A 19 6.39 17.10 -5.85
CA PHE A 19 5.29 17.40 -4.94
C PHE A 19 4.09 16.54 -5.32
N GLU A 20 3.35 16.07 -4.31
CA GLU A 20 2.07 15.35 -4.46
C GLU A 20 0.92 16.21 -3.89
N PRO A 21 0.52 17.29 -4.59
CA PRO A 21 -0.65 18.07 -4.18
C PRO A 21 -1.94 17.29 -4.46
N GLU A 22 -2.91 17.36 -3.54
CA GLU A 22 -4.26 16.80 -3.77
C GLU A 22 -5.01 17.60 -4.84
N ASP A 23 -4.89 18.93 -4.79
CA ASP A 23 -5.54 19.84 -5.73
C ASP A 23 -4.74 21.14 -5.91
N LEU A 24 -4.96 21.81 -7.05
CA LEU A 24 -4.30 23.02 -7.50
C LEU A 24 -5.25 24.21 -7.64
N GLU A 25 -6.49 24.14 -7.14
CA GLU A 25 -7.47 25.23 -7.24
C GLU A 25 -6.96 26.58 -6.71
N GLN A 26 -6.08 26.55 -5.71
CA GLN A 26 -5.51 27.77 -5.10
C GLN A 26 -4.19 28.22 -5.75
N ALA A 27 -3.68 27.48 -6.73
CA ALA A 27 -2.43 27.81 -7.40
C ALA A 27 -2.69 28.74 -8.59
N SER A 28 -1.93 29.84 -8.68
CA SER A 28 -2.00 30.69 -9.87
C SER A 28 -1.46 29.95 -11.10
N PRO A 29 -2.06 30.10 -12.30
CA PRO A 29 -1.55 29.49 -13.53
C PRO A 29 -0.08 29.85 -13.82
N ALA A 30 0.36 31.04 -13.39
CA ALA A 30 1.75 31.47 -13.50
C ALA A 30 2.72 30.62 -12.66
N THR A 31 2.29 30.16 -11.48
CA THR A 31 3.11 29.34 -10.57
C THR A 31 3.31 27.93 -11.14
N VAL A 32 2.24 27.29 -11.62
CA VAL A 32 2.29 25.90 -12.11
C VAL A 32 2.86 25.77 -13.52
N SER A 33 2.89 26.86 -14.31
CA SER A 33 3.45 26.86 -15.67
C SER A 33 4.94 26.53 -15.75
N ARG A 34 5.68 26.68 -14.64
CA ARG A 34 7.13 26.43 -14.58
C ARG A 34 7.48 25.01 -14.15
N CYS A 35 6.48 24.19 -13.81
CA CYS A 35 6.64 22.84 -13.31
C CYS A 35 6.15 21.81 -14.35
N GLY A 36 6.78 20.64 -14.37
CA GLY A 36 6.22 19.49 -15.09
C GLY A 36 5.08 18.90 -14.28
N MET A 37 3.87 18.87 -14.86
CA MET A 37 2.68 18.35 -14.20
C MET A 37 2.37 16.94 -14.70
N ILE A 38 2.23 15.99 -13.76
CA ILE A 38 1.81 14.62 -14.05
C ILE A 38 0.44 14.42 -13.42
N TYR A 39 -0.57 14.18 -14.24
CA TYR A 39 -1.92 13.87 -13.76
C TYR A 39 -2.04 12.37 -13.55
N MET A 40 -2.34 11.96 -12.32
CA MET A 40 -2.62 10.56 -11.98
C MET A 40 -4.09 10.45 -11.57
N ASP A 41 -4.84 9.59 -12.26
CA ASP A 41 -6.19 9.23 -11.84
C ASP A 41 -6.11 8.08 -10.81
N PRO A 42 -6.51 8.30 -9.54
CA PRO A 42 -6.48 7.25 -8.53
C PRO A 42 -7.42 6.09 -8.85
N ASN A 43 -8.43 6.28 -9.71
CA ASN A 43 -9.32 5.20 -10.12
C ASN A 43 -8.65 4.21 -11.08
N GLN A 44 -7.59 4.63 -11.79
CA GLN A 44 -6.83 3.72 -12.66
C GLN A 44 -5.87 2.84 -11.87
N LEU A 45 -5.43 3.29 -10.70
CA LEU A 45 -4.62 2.50 -9.77
C LEU A 45 -5.54 1.53 -8.99
N GLY A 46 -6.13 0.57 -9.71
CA GLY A 46 -7.10 -0.37 -9.17
C GLY A 46 -6.55 -1.22 -8.02
N TRP A 47 -7.42 -1.85 -7.24
CA TRP A 47 -7.04 -2.62 -6.04
C TRP A 47 -6.14 -3.84 -6.33
N ARG A 48 -6.10 -4.31 -7.59
CA ARG A 48 -5.32 -5.47 -8.03
C ARG A 48 -3.82 -5.28 -7.84
N VAL A 49 -3.27 -4.08 -8.07
CA VAL A 49 -1.83 -3.84 -7.88
C VAL A 49 -1.41 -4.00 -6.41
N PHE A 50 -2.32 -3.67 -5.48
CA PHE A 50 -2.10 -3.87 -4.05
C PHE A 50 -2.17 -5.34 -3.68
N LYS A 51 -3.12 -6.08 -4.26
CA LYS A 51 -3.24 -7.54 -4.10
C LYS A 51 -1.99 -8.27 -4.59
N ASP A 52 -1.47 -7.92 -5.77
CA ASP A 52 -0.29 -8.56 -6.32
C ASP A 52 0.94 -8.34 -5.43
N SER A 53 1.12 -7.09 -4.97
CA SER A 53 2.17 -6.76 -3.99
C SER A 53 1.99 -7.52 -2.67
N TYR A 54 0.76 -7.60 -2.17
CA TYR A 54 0.44 -8.33 -0.95
C TYR A 54 0.77 -9.83 -1.05
N ILE A 55 0.40 -10.47 -2.16
CA ILE A 55 0.68 -11.89 -2.42
C ILE A 55 2.19 -12.15 -2.53
N GLN A 56 2.93 -11.21 -3.10
CA GLN A 56 4.37 -11.34 -3.28
C GLN A 56 5.15 -11.15 -1.98
N TYR A 57 4.80 -10.14 -1.17
CA TYR A 57 5.66 -9.66 -0.08
C TYR A 57 5.16 -9.93 1.35
N GLU A 58 3.84 -9.94 1.57
CA GLU A 58 3.27 -10.01 2.94
C GLU A 58 2.79 -11.41 3.30
N LEU A 59 2.53 -12.29 2.33
CA LEU A 59 2.13 -13.68 2.62
C LEU A 59 3.32 -14.55 3.10
N PRO A 60 3.15 -15.37 4.16
CA PRO A 60 4.19 -16.23 4.69
C PRO A 60 4.82 -17.14 3.63
N VAL A 61 6.15 -17.23 3.62
CA VAL A 61 6.89 -18.12 2.70
C VAL A 61 6.59 -19.60 2.97
N SER A 62 6.10 -19.92 4.16
CA SER A 62 5.64 -21.26 4.54
C SER A 62 4.37 -21.71 3.82
N LEU A 63 3.62 -20.80 3.19
CA LEU A 63 2.38 -21.14 2.51
C LEU A 63 2.68 -21.83 1.17
N PRO A 64 2.09 -23.01 0.89
CA PRO A 64 2.28 -23.71 -0.37
C PRO A 64 1.79 -22.88 -1.56
N LYS A 65 2.42 -23.08 -2.72
CA LYS A 65 2.11 -22.33 -3.95
C LYS A 65 0.64 -22.48 -4.37
N GLU A 66 0.09 -23.69 -4.25
CA GLU A 66 -1.32 -23.98 -4.55
C GLU A 66 -2.28 -23.15 -3.69
N ALA A 67 -1.96 -22.94 -2.41
CA ALA A 67 -2.78 -22.10 -1.54
C ALA A 67 -2.68 -20.61 -1.91
N ARG A 68 -1.52 -20.15 -2.40
CA ARG A 68 -1.37 -18.77 -2.91
C ARG A 68 -2.22 -18.54 -4.15
N GLU A 69 -2.27 -19.51 -5.06
CA GLU A 69 -3.12 -19.46 -6.26
C GLU A 69 -4.61 -19.47 -5.89
N LEU A 70 -5.02 -20.34 -4.95
CA LEU A 70 -6.39 -20.36 -4.45
C LEU A 70 -6.81 -19.01 -3.83
N ILE A 71 -5.93 -18.41 -3.02
CA ILE A 71 -6.18 -17.10 -2.41
C ILE A 71 -6.30 -16.03 -3.49
N ASN A 72 -5.42 -16.05 -4.49
CA ASN A 72 -5.43 -15.13 -5.63
C ASN A 72 -6.78 -15.17 -6.37
N ASP A 73 -7.28 -16.38 -6.66
CA ASP A 73 -8.56 -16.60 -7.33
C ASP A 73 -9.74 -16.17 -6.47
N LEU A 74 -9.68 -16.43 -5.16
CA LEU A 74 -10.72 -16.01 -4.20
C LEU A 74 -10.83 -14.48 -4.13
N PHE A 75 -9.70 -13.78 -4.05
CA PHE A 75 -9.70 -12.32 -4.07
C PHE A 75 -10.27 -11.77 -5.38
N GLU A 76 -9.88 -12.35 -6.52
CA GLU A 76 -10.38 -11.94 -7.83
C GLU A 76 -11.90 -12.13 -7.98
N TRP A 77 -12.41 -13.26 -7.48
CA TRP A 77 -13.82 -13.58 -7.57
C TRP A 77 -14.69 -12.79 -6.59
N MET A 78 -14.20 -12.53 -5.38
CA MET A 78 -15.04 -11.98 -4.30
C MET A 78 -14.98 -10.45 -4.20
N VAL A 79 -13.82 -9.82 -4.44
CA VAL A 79 -13.63 -8.40 -4.12
C VAL A 79 -14.50 -7.49 -4.97
N ASP A 80 -14.57 -7.70 -6.29
CA ASP A 80 -15.35 -6.83 -7.18
C ASP A 80 -16.87 -6.88 -6.87
N PRO A 81 -17.52 -8.06 -6.74
CA PRO A 81 -18.93 -8.14 -6.33
C PRO A 81 -19.20 -7.51 -4.96
N CYS A 82 -18.30 -7.70 -3.99
CA CYS A 82 -18.45 -7.09 -2.67
C CYS A 82 -18.36 -5.55 -2.73
N LEU A 83 -17.41 -5.01 -3.51
CA LEU A 83 -17.27 -3.57 -3.69
C LEU A 83 -18.49 -2.96 -4.40
N GLU A 84 -19.04 -3.63 -5.40
CA GLU A 84 -20.25 -3.21 -6.09
C GLU A 84 -21.47 -3.22 -5.16
N TYR A 85 -21.64 -4.30 -4.39
CA TYR A 85 -22.71 -4.40 -3.40
C TYR A 85 -22.62 -3.29 -2.34
N LEU A 86 -21.43 -3.04 -1.81
CA LEU A 86 -21.19 -1.97 -0.84
C LEU A 86 -21.55 -0.59 -1.41
N ARG A 87 -21.19 -0.32 -2.67
CA ARG A 87 -21.54 0.94 -3.34
C ARG A 87 -23.05 1.10 -3.57
N ALA A 88 -23.74 0.01 -3.92
CA ALA A 88 -25.16 0.04 -4.25
C ALA A 88 -26.07 0.08 -3.00
N HIS A 89 -25.68 -0.61 -1.93
CA HIS A 89 -26.57 -0.87 -0.79
C HIS A 89 -26.12 -0.24 0.54
N CYS A 90 -24.84 0.15 0.68
CA CYS A 90 -24.34 0.72 1.93
C CYS A 90 -24.20 2.24 1.85
N LYS A 91 -24.65 2.93 2.90
CA LYS A 91 -24.42 4.37 3.08
C LYS A 91 -23.16 4.56 3.91
N PHE A 92 -22.07 4.98 3.27
CA PHE A 92 -20.85 5.33 3.97
C PHE A 92 -20.99 6.71 4.61
N GLN A 93 -20.64 6.83 5.89
CA GLN A 93 -20.59 8.12 6.59
C GLN A 93 -19.36 8.95 6.20
N LEU A 94 -18.33 8.30 5.63
CA LEU A 94 -17.09 8.90 5.19
C LEU A 94 -16.82 8.50 3.73
N SER A 95 -16.32 9.45 2.93
CA SER A 95 -15.85 9.13 1.59
C SER A 95 -14.73 8.10 1.67
N THR A 96 -14.99 6.89 1.18
CA THR A 96 -14.03 5.79 1.27
C THR A 96 -13.70 5.31 -0.14
N SER A 97 -12.42 5.30 -0.48
CA SER A 97 -11.93 4.74 -1.73
C SER A 97 -12.03 3.20 -1.70
N PRO A 98 -12.40 2.54 -2.81
CA PRO A 98 -12.39 1.07 -2.92
C PRO A 98 -11.02 0.46 -2.55
N ILE A 99 -9.94 1.18 -2.86
CA ILE A 99 -8.58 0.76 -2.53
C ILE A 99 -8.42 0.63 -1.01
N HIS A 100 -8.95 1.58 -0.24
CA HIS A 100 -8.87 1.55 1.23
C HIS A 100 -9.66 0.38 1.81
N LEU A 101 -10.84 0.09 1.25
CA LEU A 101 -11.66 -1.06 1.68
C LEU A 101 -10.93 -2.37 1.44
N THR A 102 -10.38 -2.56 0.24
CA THR A 102 -9.63 -3.77 -0.11
C THR A 102 -8.33 -3.89 0.70
N PHE A 103 -7.65 -2.77 0.98
CA PHE A 103 -6.46 -2.77 1.85
C PHE A 103 -6.81 -3.16 3.30
N SER A 104 -7.93 -2.67 3.84
CA SER A 104 -8.41 -3.07 5.16
C SER A 104 -8.75 -4.56 5.23
N LEU A 105 -9.34 -5.12 4.18
CA LEU A 105 -9.61 -6.55 4.05
C LEU A 105 -8.30 -7.37 4.08
N MET A 106 -7.29 -6.97 3.31
CA MET A 106 -5.98 -7.63 3.29
C MET A 106 -5.30 -7.59 4.66
N ARG A 107 -5.36 -6.45 5.36
CA ARG A 107 -4.81 -6.32 6.71
C ARG A 107 -5.50 -7.25 7.70
N LEU A 108 -6.82 -7.33 7.65
CA LEU A 108 -7.59 -8.25 8.49
C LEU A 108 -7.23 -9.71 8.18
N TYR A 109 -7.08 -10.04 6.90
CA TYR A 109 -6.65 -11.37 6.45
C TYR A 109 -5.26 -11.73 7.00
N THR A 110 -4.30 -10.80 6.97
CA THR A 110 -2.98 -11.01 7.61
C THR A 110 -3.11 -11.31 9.10
N CYS A 111 -3.91 -10.51 9.83
CA CYS A 111 -4.08 -10.71 11.27
C CYS A 111 -4.64 -12.11 11.59
N LEU A 112 -5.61 -12.59 10.80
CA LEU A 112 -6.16 -13.93 10.96
C LEU A 112 -5.11 -15.02 10.67
N MET A 113 -4.30 -14.83 9.63
CA MET A 113 -3.24 -15.76 9.26
C MET A 113 -2.12 -15.82 10.30
N ASP A 114 -1.74 -14.69 10.90
CA ASP A 114 -0.74 -14.63 11.98
C ASP A 114 -1.20 -15.39 13.23
N GLU A 115 -2.49 -15.33 13.56
CA GLU A 115 -3.08 -16.09 14.67
C GLU A 115 -3.06 -17.60 14.42
N ILE A 116 -3.39 -18.03 13.19
CA ILE A 116 -3.30 -19.44 12.78
C ILE A 116 -1.84 -19.94 12.83
N ALA A 117 -0.89 -19.11 12.40
CA ALA A 117 0.53 -19.43 12.48
C ALA A 117 1.03 -19.50 13.95
N GLY A 118 0.53 -18.63 14.83
CA GLY A 118 0.87 -18.62 16.26
C GLY A 118 0.29 -19.79 17.04
N SER A 119 -0.93 -20.22 16.71
CA SER A 119 -1.62 -21.35 17.36
C SER A 119 -1.08 -22.73 16.96
N GLY A 120 -0.33 -22.83 15.86
CA GLY A 120 0.34 -24.07 15.41
C GLY A 120 1.61 -24.46 16.18
N THR A 121 1.99 -23.73 17.24
CA THR A 121 3.27 -23.90 17.96
C THR A 121 3.27 -24.97 19.06
N THR A 122 2.24 -25.82 19.17
CA THR A 122 2.20 -26.97 20.08
C THR A 122 2.56 -28.32 19.43
N GLY A 123 3.23 -28.31 18.27
CA GLY A 123 3.89 -29.48 17.67
C GLY A 123 5.42 -29.42 17.81
N PRO A 124 6.16 -30.55 17.75
CA PRO A 124 7.51 -30.72 18.31
C PRO A 124 8.64 -29.95 17.60
N ASP A 125 8.36 -29.20 16.53
CA ASP A 125 9.37 -28.65 15.63
C ASP A 125 9.44 -27.11 15.73
N GLY A 126 9.44 -26.62 16.97
CA GLY A 126 9.32 -25.20 17.33
C GLY A 126 10.58 -24.34 17.19
N LYS A 127 11.37 -24.46 16.11
CA LYS A 127 12.58 -23.62 15.93
C LYS A 127 12.72 -22.84 14.62
N ALA A 128 11.87 -23.05 13.61
CA ALA A 128 12.07 -22.39 12.32
C ALA A 128 11.42 -20.99 12.17
N TYR A 129 10.42 -20.66 12.98
CA TYR A 129 9.54 -19.51 12.70
C TYR A 129 9.86 -18.23 13.49
N ALA A 130 10.58 -18.31 14.62
CA ALA A 130 10.93 -17.12 15.41
C ALA A 130 12.07 -16.29 14.79
N GLU A 131 12.98 -16.92 14.03
CA GLU A 131 14.14 -16.22 13.44
C GLU A 131 13.83 -15.48 12.14
N LEU A 132 12.76 -15.85 11.44
CA LEU A 132 12.32 -15.15 10.22
C LEU A 132 11.62 -13.82 10.54
N ASN A 133 10.86 -13.76 11.64
CA ASN A 133 10.17 -12.53 12.05
C ASN A 133 11.15 -11.46 12.55
N ALA A 134 12.26 -11.83 13.18
CA ALA A 134 13.33 -10.90 13.53
C ALA A 134 13.99 -10.26 12.28
N ASN A 135 14.12 -11.04 11.20
CA ASN A 135 14.73 -10.57 9.95
C ASN A 135 13.78 -9.74 9.08
N THR A 136 12.48 -10.02 9.09
CA THR A 136 11.47 -9.20 8.36
C THR A 136 11.27 -7.84 9.03
N VAL A 137 11.26 -7.78 10.36
CA VAL A 137 11.23 -6.51 11.12
C VAL A 137 12.52 -5.71 10.88
N SER A 138 13.67 -6.38 10.81
CA SER A 138 14.95 -5.72 10.52
C SER A 138 15.04 -5.19 9.08
N ARG A 139 14.39 -5.86 8.10
CA ARG A 139 14.31 -5.38 6.71
C ARG A 139 13.35 -4.19 6.55
N LYS A 140 12.19 -4.18 7.24
CA LYS A 140 11.29 -3.01 7.25
C LYS A 140 11.98 -1.75 7.84
N ASN A 141 12.90 -1.90 8.79
CA ASN A 141 13.71 -0.80 9.33
C ASN A 141 14.89 -0.36 8.45
N LYS A 142 15.30 -1.14 7.45
CA LYS A 142 16.43 -0.80 6.56
C LYS A 142 16.00 -0.09 5.27
N ILE A 143 14.70 -0.11 4.95
CA ILE A 143 14.11 0.58 3.79
C ILE A 143 13.70 2.02 4.17
N ASN A 144 13.58 2.33 5.47
CA ASN A 144 13.32 3.67 6.00
C ASN A 144 14.61 4.42 6.42
N LYS A 145 15.74 4.20 5.72
CA LYS A 145 16.96 4.99 5.83
C LYS A 145 17.50 5.38 4.47
#